data_AF-A0A3P1YER9-F1
#
_entry.id   AF-A0A3P1YER9-F1
#
_cell.length_a   1.000
_cell.length_b   1.000
_cell.length_c   1.000
_cell.angle_alpha   90.00
_cell.angle_beta   90.00
_cell.angle_gamma   90.00
#
_symmetry.space_group_name_H-M   'P 1'
#
loop_
_entity.id
_entity.type
_entity.pdbx_description
1 polymer ?
#
loop_
_entity_poly.entity_id
_entity_poly.type
_entity_poly.pdbx_seq_one_letter_code
_entity_poly.pdbx_strand_id
1 'polypeptide(L)'
;GASGTVANSVIMDNTATGFGGGIYISGGYNGGCTGRTGDALIYNTEISHNRASTGAGIYNDGSAFLSVNNTVSGNVAPTAAGFYNNGGNPNMRNTIIWGN
;
A
#
# COMPACT_ATOMS: atom_id res chain seq x y z
N GLY A 1 12.71 15.94 -0.88
CA GLY A 1 13.22 14.70 -0.25
C GLY A 1 12.59 13.55 -0.98
N ALA A 2 13.35 12.49 -1.29
CA ALA A 2 12.92 11.40 -2.17
C ALA A 2 11.52 10.88 -1.79
N SER A 3 10.53 11.11 -2.65
CA SER A 3 9.22 10.45 -2.59
C SER A 3 9.37 9.13 -3.35
N GLY A 4 9.19 8.01 -2.66
CA GLY A 4 9.12 6.71 -3.32
C GLY A 4 7.91 6.69 -4.24
N THR A 5 8.15 6.66 -5.55
CA THR A 5 7.07 6.59 -6.55
C THR A 5 7.03 5.21 -7.18
N VAL A 6 5.88 4.56 -7.10
CA VAL A 6 5.52 3.37 -7.88
C VAL A 6 4.51 3.81 -8.92
N ALA A 7 4.87 3.70 -10.19
CA ALA A 7 4.06 4.22 -11.28
C ALA A 7 4.01 3.25 -12.45
N ASN A 8 2.85 3.16 -13.12
CA ASN A 8 2.68 2.42 -14.39
C ASN A 8 3.22 0.98 -14.31
N SER A 9 2.95 0.31 -13.19
CA SER A 9 3.53 -0.98 -12.86
C SER A 9 2.46 -2.05 -12.68
N VAL A 10 2.87 -3.31 -12.79
CA VAL A 10 2.08 -4.48 -12.40
C VAL A 10 2.85 -5.21 -11.30
N ILE A 11 2.27 -5.30 -10.12
CA ILE A 11 2.84 -5.96 -8.95
C ILE A 11 1.95 -7.16 -8.63
N MET A 12 2.38 -8.33 -9.08
CA MET A 12 1.57 -9.54 -8.97
C MET A 12 2.35 -10.77 -8.54
N ASP A 13 1.61 -11.72 -7.95
CA ASP A 13 2.09 -13.05 -7.52
C ASP A 13 3.28 -13.04 -6.54
N ASN A 14 3.45 -11.95 -5.79
CA ASN A 14 4.46 -11.88 -4.75
C ASN A 14 3.96 -12.54 -3.46
N THR A 15 4.88 -13.11 -2.68
CA THR A 15 4.56 -13.71 -1.38
C THR A 15 5.50 -13.16 -0.30
N ALA A 16 4.92 -12.52 0.72
CA ALA A 16 5.59 -12.14 1.95
C ALA A 16 5.11 -13.03 3.10
N THR A 17 5.99 -13.34 4.05
CA THR A 17 5.58 -14.04 5.28
C THR A 17 4.95 -13.10 6.31
N GLY A 18 5.32 -11.81 6.26
CA GLY A 18 4.84 -10.77 7.16
C GLY A 18 3.77 -9.87 6.53
N PHE A 19 4.21 -8.75 5.96
CA PHE A 19 3.36 -7.62 5.58
C PHE A 19 3.61 -7.19 4.13
N GLY A 20 2.59 -6.62 3.48
CA GLY A 20 2.79 -5.89 2.23
C GLY A 20 3.33 -6.78 1.10
N GLY A 21 2.63 -7.88 0.81
CA GLY A 21 3.03 -8.84 -0.22
C GLY A 21 3.28 -8.15 -1.58
N GLY A 22 2.43 -7.21 -1.97
CA GLY A 22 2.64 -6.32 -3.10
C GLY A 22 3.47 -5.10 -2.72
N ILE A 23 2.95 -4.26 -1.82
CA ILE A 23 3.62 -3.03 -1.40
C ILE A 23 3.60 -2.89 0.12
N TYR A 24 4.79 -2.69 0.70
CA TYR A 24 4.96 -2.24 2.08
C TYR A 24 5.41 -0.78 2.09
N ILE A 25 4.60 0.09 2.71
CA ILE A 25 4.90 1.51 2.85
C ILE A 25 5.28 1.76 4.32
N SER A 26 6.55 2.04 4.58
CA SER A 26 7.00 2.52 5.87
C SER A 26 6.85 4.04 5.95
N GLY A 27 5.90 4.51 6.76
CA GLY A 27 5.83 5.91 7.17
C GLY A 27 6.23 5.98 8.62
N GLY A 28 7.51 6.25 8.91
CA GLY A 28 8.00 6.27 10.28
C GLY A 28 7.00 6.95 11.21
N TYR A 29 6.43 6.18 12.13
CA TYR A 29 5.52 6.61 13.19
C TYR A 29 6.25 7.66 14.05
N ASN A 30 6.35 8.89 13.57
CA ASN A 30 7.04 9.97 14.27
C ASN A 30 5.96 10.68 15.09
N GLY A 31 5.67 10.16 16.28
CA GLY A 31 4.62 10.61 17.18
C GLY A 31 4.40 12.13 17.24
N GLY A 32 3.50 12.64 16.39
CA GLY A 32 3.10 14.04 16.35
C GLY A 32 3.90 14.98 15.42
N CYS A 33 4.91 14.50 14.67
CA CYS A 33 5.64 15.35 13.74
C CYS A 33 4.92 15.45 12.37
N THR A 34 4.03 16.43 12.26
CA THR A 34 3.20 16.80 11.10
C THR A 34 3.97 17.30 9.85
N GLY A 35 5.23 16.91 9.64
CA GLY A 35 6.12 17.61 8.71
C GLY A 35 7.01 16.77 7.78
N ARG A 36 6.94 15.43 7.79
CA ARG A 36 7.67 14.62 6.79
C ARG A 36 6.72 14.08 5.74
N THR A 37 6.46 14.90 4.72
CA THR A 37 5.76 14.59 3.46
C THR A 37 6.66 13.78 2.51
N GLY A 38 7.24 12.69 3.01
CA GLY A 38 7.85 11.66 2.16
C GLY A 38 6.78 10.77 1.55
N ASP A 39 5.65 11.36 1.16
CA ASP A 39 4.42 10.65 0.83
C ASP A 39 4.70 9.83 -0.43
N ALA A 40 4.68 8.50 -0.27
CA ALA A 40 4.84 7.62 -1.41
C ALA A 40 3.69 7.89 -2.39
N LEU A 41 3.99 7.91 -3.68
CA LEU A 41 2.98 7.99 -4.73
C LEU A 41 2.85 6.61 -5.36
N ILE A 42 1.67 6.03 -5.30
CA ILE A 42 1.30 4.86 -6.10
C ILE A 42 0.34 5.36 -7.16
N TYR A 43 0.71 5.23 -8.43
CA TYR A 43 -0.05 5.79 -9.53
C TYR A 43 -0.18 4.79 -10.68
N ASN A 44 -1.40 4.64 -11.22
CA ASN A 44 -1.67 3.83 -12.41
C ASN A 44 -1.03 2.43 -12.34
N THR A 45 -1.21 1.76 -11.21
CA THR A 45 -0.57 0.48 -10.90
C THR A 45 -1.61 -0.58 -10.57
N GLU A 46 -1.40 -1.78 -11.08
CA GLU A 46 -2.14 -2.99 -10.70
C GLU A 46 -1.38 -3.72 -9.58
N ILE A 47 -2.07 -4.06 -8.50
CA ILE A 47 -1.53 -4.80 -7.36
C ILE A 47 -2.44 -6.01 -7.12
N SER A 48 -2.05 -7.17 -7.64
CA SER A 48 -2.95 -8.32 -7.69
C SER A 48 -2.31 -9.66 -7.30
N HIS A 49 -3.12 -10.59 -6.79
CA HIS A 49 -2.68 -11.97 -6.48
C HIS A 49 -1.48 -12.08 -5.52
N ASN A 50 -1.17 -11.04 -4.76
CA ASN A 50 -0.10 -11.08 -3.77
C ASN A 50 -0.58 -11.76 -2.48
N ARG A 51 0.35 -12.34 -1.72
CA ARG A 51 0.09 -13.05 -0.47
C ARG A 51 0.91 -12.48 0.68
N ALA A 52 0.28 -12.31 1.84
CA ALA A 52 0.95 -11.91 3.09
C ALA A 52 0.14 -12.36 4.32
N SER A 53 0.69 -12.20 5.52
CA SER A 53 -0.12 -12.39 6.74
C SER A 53 -1.06 -11.22 6.99
N THR A 54 -0.65 -9.99 6.64
CA THR A 54 -1.47 -8.77 6.75
C THR A 54 -1.21 -7.81 5.59
N GLY A 55 -2.25 -7.20 5.02
CA GLY A 55 -2.09 -6.19 3.97
C GLY A 55 -1.41 -6.75 2.72
N ALA A 56 -1.91 -7.87 2.18
CA ALA A 56 -1.22 -8.56 1.08
C ALA A 56 -1.07 -7.71 -0.18
N GLY A 57 -2.08 -6.92 -0.55
CA GLY A 57 -1.93 -5.93 -1.60
C GLY A 57 -1.04 -4.78 -1.15
N ILE A 58 -1.55 -3.97 -0.22
CA ILE A 58 -0.83 -2.83 0.35
C ILE A 58 -0.86 -2.89 1.88
N TYR A 59 0.29 -2.77 2.50
CA TYR A 59 0.43 -2.52 3.93
C TYR A 59 0.99 -1.12 4.15
N ASN A 60 0.24 -0.25 4.81
CA ASN A 60 0.71 1.06 5.24
C ASN A 60 1.05 1.05 6.73
N ASP A 61 2.31 1.32 7.04
CA ASP A 61 2.81 1.47 8.41
C ASP A 61 2.97 2.94 8.74
N GLY A 62 1.87 3.66 8.98
CA GLY A 62 1.94 5.04 9.46
C GLY A 62 2.16 6.15 8.43
N SER A 63 2.14 5.87 7.11
CA SER A 63 2.39 6.89 6.07
C SER A 63 1.13 7.67 5.66
N ALA A 64 1.31 8.89 5.13
CA ALA A 64 0.28 9.70 4.49
C ALA A 64 0.37 9.61 2.95
N PHE A 65 0.64 8.41 2.43
CA PHE A 65 0.86 8.18 1.00
C PHE A 65 -0.36 8.52 0.13
N LEU A 66 -0.11 8.78 -1.14
CA LEU A 66 -1.14 9.06 -2.14
C LEU A 66 -1.26 7.89 -3.12
N SER A 67 -2.48 7.35 -3.25
CA SER A 67 -2.86 6.33 -4.23
C SER A 67 -3.78 6.96 -5.28
N VAL A 68 -3.39 6.94 -6.56
CA VAL A 68 -4.17 7.50 -7.66
C VAL A 68 -4.33 6.50 -8.80
N ASN A 69 -5.56 6.23 -9.23
CA ASN A 69 -5.86 5.40 -10.40
C ASN A 69 -5.29 3.96 -10.28
N ASN A 70 -5.36 3.34 -9.11
CA ASN A 70 -4.82 1.99 -8.91
C ASN A 70 -5.93 0.94 -8.84
N THR A 71 -5.56 -0.31 -9.13
CA THR A 71 -6.44 -1.46 -8.90
C THR A 71 -5.75 -2.42 -7.95
N VAL A 72 -6.42 -2.79 -6.86
CA VAL A 72 -5.94 -3.76 -5.86
C VAL A 72 -6.93 -4.93 -5.80
N SER A 73 -6.54 -6.11 -6.28
CA SER A 73 -7.49 -7.22 -6.44
C SER A 73 -6.89 -8.62 -6.35
N GLY A 74 -7.66 -9.60 -5.86
CA GLY A 74 -7.21 -11.00 -5.80
C GLY A 74 -6.06 -11.25 -4.83
N ASN A 75 -5.67 -10.26 -4.01
CA ASN A 75 -4.65 -10.45 -2.98
C ASN A 75 -5.22 -11.30 -1.84
N VAL A 76 -4.37 -12.04 -1.12
CA VAL A 76 -4.81 -12.97 -0.06
C VAL A 76 -4.01 -12.74 1.21
N ALA A 77 -4.70 -12.37 2.29
CA ALA A 77 -4.16 -12.36 3.64
C ALA A 77 -5.24 -12.77 4.66
N PRO A 78 -4.86 -13.43 5.76
CA PRO A 78 -5.74 -13.60 6.92
C PRO A 78 -6.29 -12.27 7.45
N THR A 79 -5.48 -11.21 7.42
CA THR A 79 -5.87 -9.87 7.89
C THR A 79 -5.78 -8.86 6.76
N ALA A 80 -6.91 -8.28 6.36
CA ALA A 80 -6.98 -7.19 5.39
C ALA A 80 -6.19 -7.45 4.10
N ALA A 81 -6.66 -8.39 3.28
CA ALA A 81 -5.97 -8.86 2.10
C ALA A 81 -5.66 -7.76 1.05
N GLY A 82 -6.60 -6.85 0.79
CA GLY A 82 -6.40 -5.77 -0.18
C GLY A 82 -5.50 -4.66 0.35
N PHE A 83 -5.93 -4.04 1.45
CA PHE A 83 -5.23 -2.89 2.04
C PHE A 83 -5.36 -2.88 3.56
N TYR A 84 -4.23 -2.77 4.26
CA TYR A 84 -4.17 -2.55 5.70
C TYR A 84 -3.52 -1.21 6.02
N ASN A 85 -4.14 -0.45 6.92
CA ASN A 85 -3.64 0.84 7.39
C ASN A 85 -3.34 0.80 8.88
N ASN A 86 -2.06 0.63 9.23
CA ASN A 86 -1.57 0.71 10.60
C ASN A 86 -1.27 2.17 10.98
N GLY A 87 -2.27 3.05 10.94
CA GLY A 87 -2.09 4.48 11.22
C GLY A 87 -1.61 5.31 10.02
N GLY A 88 -1.35 6.60 10.25
CA GLY A 88 -1.14 7.57 9.18
C GLY A 88 -2.45 8.01 8.50
N ASN A 89 -2.33 8.84 7.46
CA ASN A 89 -3.46 9.46 6.75
C ASN A 89 -3.35 9.24 5.23
N PRO A 90 -3.48 8.00 4.74
CA PRO A 90 -3.39 7.71 3.31
C PRO A 90 -4.54 8.38 2.55
N ASN A 91 -4.25 8.91 1.36
CA ASN A 91 -5.26 9.48 0.47
C ASN A 91 -5.42 8.57 -0.75
N MET A 92 -6.63 8.07 -0.99
CA MET A 92 -6.94 7.22 -2.15
C MET A 92 -7.92 7.92 -3.08
N ARG A 93 -7.57 8.05 -4.36
CA ARG A 93 -8.37 8.70 -5.39
C ARG A 93 -8.46 7.81 -6.60
N ASN A 94 -9.67 7.54 -7.08
CA ASN A 94 -9.91 6.68 -8.24
C ASN A 94 -9.23 5.31 -8.11
N THR A 95 -9.09 4.81 -6.88
CA THR A 95 -8.50 3.50 -6.61
C THR A 95 -9.63 2.51 -6.37
N ILE A 96 -9.56 1.37 -7.03
CA ILE A 96 -10.51 0.27 -6.85
C ILE A 96 -9.83 -0.80 -6.01
N ILE A 97 -10.48 -1.21 -4.92
CA ILE A 97 -10.07 -2.34 -4.10
C ILE A 97 -11.22 -3.34 -4.12
N TRP A 98 -11.02 -4.51 -4.73
CA TRP A 98 -12.10 -5.48 -4.94
C TRP A 98 -11.59 -6.93 -4.93
N GLY A 99 -12.40 -7.87 -4.43
CA GLY A 99 -12.11 -9.30 -4.54
C GLY A 99 -10.79 -9.75 -3.89
N ASN A 100 -10.43 -9.16 -2.74
CA ASN A 100 -9.28 -9.55 -1.93
C ASN A 100 -9.74 -10.24 -0.64
#